data_AF-A0A2V9TSL0-F1
#
_entry.id   AF-A0A2V9TSL0-F1
#
_cell.length_a   1.000
_cell.length_b   1.000
_cell.length_c   1.000
_cell.angle_alpha   90.00
_cell.angle_beta   90.00
_cell.angle_gamma   90.00
#
_symmetry.space_group_name_H-M   'P 1'
#
loop_
_entity.id
_entity.type
_entity.pdbx_description
1 polymer ?
#
loop_
_entity_poly.entity_id
_entity_poly.type
_entity_poly.pdbx_seq_one_letter_code
_entity_poly.pdbx_strand_id
1 'polypeptide(L)'
;MVYSGVMATKKTIRRSLTLPRPIAKQVDSMARRRRLSDNRVLVELIELGIEARRQKEKDFFDLAERFRASKDPDEIKKLGEELGLFVFGE
;
A
#
# COMPACT_ATOMS: atom_id res chain seq x y z
N MET A 1 14.63 29.59 -32.93
CA MET A 1 13.46 29.76 -32.04
C MET A 1 13.57 28.69 -30.96
N VAL A 2 14.02 29.06 -29.76
CA VAL A 2 14.27 28.10 -28.67
C VAL A 2 13.10 28.19 -27.70
N TYR A 3 12.26 27.16 -27.65
CA TYR A 3 11.16 27.05 -26.69
C TYR A 3 11.73 26.59 -25.34
N SER A 4 12.02 27.53 -24.45
CA SER A 4 12.27 27.23 -23.03
C SER A 4 10.94 27.09 -22.30
N GLY A 5 10.27 25.97 -22.51
CA GLY A 5 9.09 25.58 -21.73
C GLY A 5 9.53 25.20 -20.32
N VAL A 6 9.30 26.10 -19.36
CA VAL A 6 9.49 25.84 -17.93
C VAL A 6 8.43 24.81 -17.51
N MET A 7 8.73 23.52 -17.66
CA MET A 7 7.91 22.48 -17.03
C MET A 7 8.03 22.67 -15.52
N ALA A 8 6.90 22.93 -14.85
CA ALA A 8 6.83 22.92 -13.40
C ALA A 8 7.26 21.54 -12.89
N THR A 9 8.52 21.42 -12.48
CA THR A 9 9.06 20.16 -11.96
C THR A 9 8.34 19.87 -10.65
N LYS A 10 7.56 18.78 -10.59
CA LYS A 10 6.99 18.30 -9.32
C LYS A 10 8.15 18.18 -8.31
N LYS A 11 8.01 18.80 -7.14
CA LYS A 11 9.05 18.83 -6.12
C LYS A 11 9.32 17.41 -5.61
N THR A 12 10.38 16.78 -6.08
CA THR A 12 10.81 15.45 -5.61
C THR A 12 11.71 15.59 -4.40
N ILE A 13 11.48 14.76 -3.38
CA ILE A 13 12.33 14.70 -2.20
C ILE A 13 13.17 13.41 -2.28
N ARG A 14 14.50 13.55 -2.38
CA ARG A 14 15.42 12.40 -2.36
C ARG A 14 15.45 11.77 -0.97
N ARG A 15 15.35 10.45 -0.91
CA ARG A 15 15.51 9.64 0.29
C ARG A 15 16.46 8.48 -0.03
N SER A 16 17.43 8.21 0.85
CA SER A 16 18.33 7.06 0.72
C SER A 16 17.81 5.90 1.55
N LEU A 17 17.80 4.70 0.98
CA LEU A 17 17.29 3.49 1.63
C LEU A 17 18.37 2.40 1.56
N THR A 18 18.69 1.80 2.71
CA THR A 18 19.52 0.60 2.78
C THR A 18 18.60 -0.62 2.87
N LEU A 19 18.74 -1.56 1.93
CA LEU A 19 17.88 -2.74 1.86
C LEU A 19 18.61 -3.99 2.36
N PRO A 20 17.94 -4.88 3.12
CA PRO A 20 18.46 -6.21 3.40
C PRO A 20 18.74 -6.99 2.10
N ARG A 21 19.79 -7.80 2.09
CA ARG A 21 20.23 -8.56 0.90
C ARG A 21 19.11 -9.36 0.20
N PRO A 22 18.20 -10.05 0.91
CA PRO A 22 17.10 -10.77 0.26
C PRO A 22 16.14 -9.84 -0.50
N ILE A 23 15.81 -8.68 0.09
CA ILE A 23 14.90 -7.70 -0.50
C ILE A 23 15.55 -7.03 -1.71
N ALA A 24 16.81 -6.64 -1.61
CA ALA A 24 17.56 -6.07 -2.74
C ALA A 24 17.57 -7.04 -3.94
N LYS A 25 17.78 -8.35 -3.70
CA LYS A 25 17.75 -9.38 -4.76
C LYS A 25 16.37 -9.52 -5.41
N GLN A 26 15.29 -9.41 -4.62
CA GLN A 26 13.93 -9.44 -5.17
C GLN A 26 13.65 -8.23 -6.06
N VAL A 27 14.05 -7.03 -5.63
CA VAL A 27 13.91 -5.80 -6.42
C VAL A 27 14.67 -5.88 -7.74
N ASP A 28 15.94 -6.29 -7.72
CA ASP A 28 16.76 -6.47 -8.95
C ASP A 28 16.11 -7.49 -9.89
N SER A 29 15.61 -8.61 -9.37
CA SER A 29 14.90 -9.62 -10.18
C SER A 29 13.62 -9.07 -10.82
N MET A 30 12.83 -8.28 -10.09
CA MET A 30 11.62 -7.63 -10.62
C MET A 30 11.97 -6.59 -11.69
N ALA A 31 13.00 -5.78 -11.43
CA ALA A 31 13.49 -4.75 -12.34
C ALA A 31 13.97 -5.36 -13.67
N ARG A 32 14.81 -6.41 -13.61
CA ARG A 32 15.28 -7.15 -14.79
C ARG A 32 14.15 -7.73 -15.62
N ARG A 33 13.20 -8.42 -14.97
CA ARG A 33 12.05 -9.03 -15.65
C ARG A 33 11.20 -8.00 -16.40
N ARG A 34 11.07 -6.79 -15.86
CA ARG A 34 10.26 -5.71 -16.43
C ARG A 34 11.06 -4.70 -17.27
N ARG A 35 12.39 -4.86 -17.40
CA ARG A 35 13.30 -3.89 -18.04
C ARG A 35 13.17 -2.48 -17.45
N LEU A 36 13.01 -2.41 -16.13
CA LEU A 36 12.91 -1.15 -15.36
C LEU A 36 14.17 -0.95 -14.51
N SER A 37 14.34 0.25 -13.97
CA SER A 37 15.34 0.49 -12.93
C SER A 37 14.82 0.05 -11.56
N ASP A 38 15.73 -0.36 -10.67
CA ASP A 38 15.41 -0.69 -9.28
C ASP A 38 14.64 0.44 -8.59
N ASN A 39 15.04 1.69 -8.83
CA ASN A 39 14.34 2.85 -8.27
C ASN A 39 12.88 2.94 -8.76
N ARG A 40 12.59 2.65 -10.04
CA ARG A 40 11.21 2.65 -10.54
C ARG A 40 10.37 1.57 -9.87
N VAL A 41 10.94 0.38 -9.71
CA VAL A 41 10.28 -0.74 -9.01
C VAL A 41 10.02 -0.38 -7.54
N LEU A 42 11.01 0.22 -6.87
CA LEU A 42 10.85 0.65 -5.47
C LEU A 42 9.75 1.68 -5.30
N VAL A 43 9.68 2.69 -6.17
CA VAL A 43 8.60 3.69 -6.12
C VAL A 43 7.24 3.02 -6.30
N GLU A 44 7.09 2.13 -7.28
CA GLU A 44 5.83 1.40 -7.52
C GLU A 44 5.44 0.53 -6.32
N LEU A 45 6.38 -0.21 -5.73
CA LEU A 45 6.13 -1.03 -4.55
C LEU A 45 5.72 -0.19 -3.33
N ILE A 46 6.31 1.00 -3.16
CA ILE A 46 5.95 1.92 -2.08
C ILE A 46 4.54 2.48 -2.30
N GLU A 47 4.21 2.90 -3.53
CA GLU A 47 2.88 3.39 -3.88
C GLU A 47 1.81 2.32 -3.62
N LEU A 48 2.03 1.09 -4.10
CA LEU A 48 1.15 -0.05 -3.88
C LEU A 48 1.05 -0.41 -2.38
N GLY A 49 2.16 -0.35 -1.64
CA GLY A 49 2.17 -0.63 -0.20
C GLY A 49 1.37 0.41 0.60
N ILE A 50 1.47 1.70 0.22
CA ILE A 50 0.67 2.78 0.82
C ILE A 50 -0.82 2.58 0.50
N GLU A 51 -1.15 2.26 -0.75
CA GLU A 51 -2.53 2.00 -1.16
C GLU A 51 -3.12 0.79 -0.45
N ALA A 52 -2.38 -0.33 -0.39
CA ALA A 52 -2.80 -1.53 0.33
C ALA A 52 -3.05 -1.25 1.82
N ARG A 53 -2.22 -0.42 2.45
CA ARG A 53 -2.43 -0.01 3.85
C ARG A 53 -3.71 0.82 4.01
N ARG A 54 -3.95 1.78 3.11
CA ARG A 54 -5.18 2.59 3.13
C ARG A 54 -6.43 1.75 2.87
N GLN A 55 -6.35 0.80 1.95
CA GLN A 55 -7.46 -0.10 1.66
C GLN A 55 -7.76 -0.99 2.87
N LYS A 56 -6.74 -1.57 3.51
CA LYS A 56 -6.91 -2.34 4.75
C LYS A 56 -7.57 -1.50 5.86
N GLU A 57 -7.18 -0.24 5.99
CA GLU A 57 -7.79 0.69 6.95
C GLU A 57 -9.27 0.97 6.61
N LYS A 58 -9.58 1.21 5.34
CA LYS A 58 -10.96 1.39 4.88
C LYS A 58 -11.81 0.16 5.15
N ASP A 59 -11.34 -1.02 4.76
CA ASP A 59 -12.07 -2.28 4.95
C ASP A 59 -12.37 -2.54 6.44
N PHE A 60 -11.42 -2.19 7.31
CA PHE A 60 -11.61 -2.24 8.75
C PHE A 60 -12.73 -1.29 9.24
N PHE A 61 -12.72 -0.04 8.78
CA PHE A 61 -13.75 0.92 9.16
C PHE A 61 -15.12 0.54 8.63
N ASP A 62 -15.21 0.09 7.38
CA ASP A 62 -16.45 -0.39 6.77
C ASP A 62 -17.02 -1.57 7.57
N LEU A 63 -16.16 -2.51 8.00
CA LEU A 63 -16.55 -3.64 8.86
C LEU A 63 -17.02 -3.18 10.25
N ALA A 64 -16.31 -2.24 10.87
CA ALA A 64 -16.67 -1.69 12.17
C ALA A 64 -17.99 -0.90 12.13
N GLU A 65 -18.27 -0.17 11.04
CA GLU A 65 -19.53 0.53 10.82
C GLU A 65 -20.69 -0.46 10.68
N ARG A 66 -20.52 -1.52 9.88
CA ARG A 66 -21.53 -2.60 9.76
C ARG A 66 -21.81 -3.27 11.09
N PHE A 67 -20.76 -3.57 11.86
CA PHE A 67 -20.89 -4.15 13.20
C PHE A 67 -21.71 -3.26 14.14
N ARG A 68 -21.44 -1.93 14.14
CA ARG A 68 -22.18 -0.96 14.97
C ARG A 68 -23.62 -0.76 14.52
N ALA A 69 -23.90 -0.84 13.22
CA ALA A 69 -25.23 -0.60 12.65
C ALA A 69 -26.15 -1.82 12.72
N SER A 70 -25.59 -3.03 12.81
CA SER A 70 -26.37 -4.26 12.86
C SER A 70 -27.19 -4.36 14.15
N LYS A 71 -28.42 -4.86 14.01
CA LYS A 71 -29.35 -5.14 15.12
C LYS A 71 -29.68 -6.63 15.21
N ASP A 72 -29.24 -7.42 14.24
CA ASP A 72 -29.43 -8.86 14.21
C ASP A 72 -28.33 -9.54 15.07
N PRO A 73 -28.69 -10.24 16.17
CA PRO A 73 -27.72 -10.88 17.04
C PRO A 73 -26.77 -11.84 16.33
N ASP A 74 -27.25 -12.56 15.31
CA ASP A 74 -26.42 -13.51 14.56
C ASP A 74 -25.41 -12.79 13.65
N GLU A 75 -25.82 -11.67 13.04
CA GLU A 75 -24.95 -10.82 12.24
C GLU A 75 -23.91 -10.09 13.10
N ILE A 76 -24.30 -9.56 14.27
CA ILE A 76 -23.38 -8.94 15.23
C ILE A 76 -22.28 -9.93 15.62
N LYS A 77 -22.63 -11.18 15.93
CA LYS A 77 -21.65 -12.20 16.32
C LYS A 77 -20.63 -12.46 15.20
N LYS A 78 -21.11 -12.65 13.96
CA LYS A 78 -20.26 -12.89 12.79
C LYS A 78 -19.34 -11.70 12.50
N LEU A 79 -19.89 -10.49 12.48
CA LEU A 79 -19.12 -9.27 12.24
C LEU A 79 -18.09 -9.02 13.35
N GLY A 80 -18.42 -9.37 14.60
CA GLY A 80 -17.49 -9.31 15.73
C GLY A 80 -16.33 -10.31 15.61
N GLU A 81 -16.61 -11.54 15.18
CA GLU A 81 -15.58 -12.54 14.87
C GLU A 81 -14.67 -12.08 13.72
N GLU A 82 -15.25 -11.56 12.64
CA GLU A 82 -14.51 -11.02 11.50
C GLU A 82 -13.63 -9.82 11.90
N LEU A 83 -14.16 -8.90 12.72
CA LEU A 83 -13.41 -7.76 13.23
C LEU A 83 -12.26 -8.21 14.15
N GLY A 84 -12.50 -9.22 15.00
CA GLY A 84 -11.49 -9.83 15.84
C GLY A 84 -10.36 -10.45 15.03
N LEU A 85 -10.69 -11.22 13.99
CA LEU A 85 -9.69 -11.78 13.06
C LEU A 85 -8.92 -10.69 12.32
N PHE A 86 -9.57 -9.60 11.93
CA PHE A 86 -8.93 -8.50 11.23
C PHE A 86 -7.86 -7.79 12.09
N VAL A 87 -8.10 -7.67 13.40
CA VAL A 87 -7.23 -6.97 14.36
C VAL A 87 -6.15 -7.89 14.94
N PHE A 88 -6.50 -9.14 15.25
CA PHE A 88 -5.66 -10.05 16.04
C PHE A 88 -5.18 -11.29 15.26
N GLY A 89 -5.62 -11.50 14.03
CA GLY A 89 -5.30 -12.69 13.21
C GLY A 89 -3.91 -12.67 12.57
N GLU A 90 -2.86 -12.33 13.34
CA GLU A 90 -1.45 -12.59 12.99
C GLU A 90 -0.97 -13.93 13.55
#